data_AF-A0A7R9KSI6-F1
#
_entry.id   AF-A0A7R9KSI6-F1
#
_cell.length_a   1.000
_cell.length_b   1.000
_cell.length_c   1.000
_cell.angle_alpha   90.00
_cell.angle_beta   90.00
_cell.angle_gamma   90.00
#
_symmetry.space_group_name_H-M   'P 1'
#
loop_
_entity.id
_entity.type
_entity.pdbx_description
1 polymer ?
#
loop_
_entity_poly.entity_id
_entity_poly.type
_entity_poly.pdbx_seq_one_letter_code
_entity_poly.pdbx_strand_id
1 'polypeptide(L)' 'MCPNIIQKRIVDSNDALDELRTVIPYAHSPSVRKLSKIATLLLAKNYILMQ' A
#
# COMPACT_ATOMS: atom_id res chain seq x y z
N MET A 1 0.23 -25.98 12.58
CA MET A 1 0.66 -24.75 11.87
C MET A 1 -0.27 -23.63 12.35
N CYS A 2 0.22 -22.62 13.05
CA CYS A 2 -0.63 -21.63 13.72
C CYS A 2 -1.32 -20.71 12.69
N PRO A 3 -2.66 -20.77 12.51
CA PRO A 3 -3.37 -20.07 11.42
C PRO A 3 -3.24 -18.53 11.48
N ASN A 4 -2.89 -17.99 12.65
CA ASN A 4 -2.83 -16.55 12.88
C ASN A 4 -1.58 -15.86 12.29
N ILE A 5 -0.51 -16.62 11.98
CA ILE A 5 0.75 -16.03 11.49
C ILE A 5 0.58 -15.46 10.07
N ILE A 6 -0.14 -16.20 9.21
CA ILE A 6 -0.39 -15.76 7.83
C ILE A 6 -1.31 -14.55 7.82
N GLN A 7 -2.38 -14.57 8.61
CA GLN A 7 -3.27 -13.42 8.76
C GLN A 7 -2.52 -12.18 9.23
N LYS A 8 -1.69 -12.33 10.27
CA LYS A 8 -0.88 -11.23 10.79
C LYS A 8 0.06 -10.66 9.73
N ARG A 9 0.78 -11.50 8.99
CA ARG A 9 1.66 -11.05 7.89
C ARG A 9 0.91 -10.30 6.79
N ILE A 10 -0.31 -10.73 6.47
CA ILE A 10 -1.13 -10.07 5.46
C ILE A 10 -1.59 -8.69 5.95
N VAL A 11 -2.05 -8.60 7.20
CA VAL A 11 -2.46 -7.33 7.83
C VAL A 11 -1.28 -6.38 7.93
N ASP A 12 -0.16 -6.81 8.52
CA ASP A 12 1.05 -5.98 8.66
C ASP A 12 1.52 -5.45 7.29
N SER A 13 1.42 -6.27 6.23
CA SER A 13 1.75 -5.85 4.87
C SER A 13 0.75 -4.86 4.27
N ASN A 14 -0.54 -4.95 4.61
CA ASN A 14 -1.55 -4.01 4.12
C ASN A 14 -1.41 -2.66 4.83
N ASP A 15 -1.15 -2.67 6.15
CA ASP A 15 -0.96 -1.48 6.96
C ASP A 15 0.23 -0.64 6.45
N ALA A 16 1.37 -1.28 6.16
CA ALA A 16 2.53 -0.62 5.59
C ALA A 16 2.24 0.02 4.21
N LEU A 17 1.41 -0.63 3.39
CA LEU A 17 1.01 -0.07 2.10
C LEU A 17 0.03 1.10 2.26
N ASP A 18 -0.82 1.08 3.28
CA ASP A 18 -1.73 2.18 3.57
C ASP A 18 -0.97 3.40 4.09
N GLU A 19 0.02 3.21 4.96
CA GLU A 19 0.93 4.26 5.40
C GLU A 19 1.68 4.88 4.21
N LEU A 20 2.21 4.05 3.30
CA LEU A 20 2.88 4.54 2.07
C LEU A 20 1.95 5.41 1.20
N ARG A 21 0.65 5.11 1.12
CA ARG A 21 -0.30 5.94 0.36
C ARG A 21 -0.51 7.31 0.99
N THR A 22 -0.31 7.47 2.30
CA THR A 22 -0.51 8.76 2.97
C THR A 22 0.50 9.82 2.51
N VAL A 23 1.73 9.39 2.21
CA VAL A 23 2.84 10.29 1.81
C VAL A 23 2.87 10.61 0.32
N ILE A 24 2.13 9.86 -0.52
CA ILE A 24 2.09 10.08 -1.97
C ILE A 24 1.04 11.16 -2.29
N PRO A 25 1.42 12.28 -2.95
CA PRO A 25 0.46 13.27 -3.42
C PRO A 25 -0.61 12.64 -4.32
N TYR A 26 -1.85 13.11 -4.20
CA TYR A 26 -3.02 12.61 -4.96
C TYR A 26 -3.47 11.17 -4.63
N ALA A 27 -2.78 10.48 -3.72
CA ALA A 27 -3.17 9.13 -3.29
C ALA A 27 -4.31 9.11 -2.23
N HIS A 28 -4.93 10.26 -1.96
CA HIS A 28 -5.95 10.41 -0.91
C HIS A 28 -7.38 10.15 -1.40
N SER A 29 -7.57 9.97 -2.72
CA SER A 29 -8.86 9.65 -3.31
C SER A 29 -9.38 8.27 -2.83
N PRO A 30 -10.69 8.11 -2.59
CA PRO A 30 -11.29 6.83 -2.18
C PRO A 30 -10.96 5.66 -3.12
N SER A 31 -10.75 5.95 -4.41
CA SER A 31 -10.36 4.95 -5.41
C SER A 31 -8.95 4.41 -5.16
N VAL A 32 -8.05 5.24 -4.61
CA VAL A 32 -6.65 4.87 -4.33
C VAL A 32 -6.53 3.96 -3.11
N ARG A 33 -7.45 4.11 -2.14
CA ARG A 33 -7.56 3.18 -0.99
C ARG A 33 -7.91 1.75 -1.39
N LYS A 34 -8.46 1.54 -2.59
CA LYS A 34 -8.79 0.21 -3.13
C LYS A 34 -7.72 -0.37 -4.06
N LEU A 35 -6.55 0.27 -4.17
CA LEU A 35 -5.47 -0.22 -5.03
C LEU A 35 -4.89 -1.55 -4.55
N SER A 36 -4.59 -2.42 -5.50
CA SER A 36 -3.80 -3.63 -5.26
C SER A 36 -2.38 -3.29 -4.80
N LYS A 37 -1.71 -4.25 -4.14
CA LYS A 37 -0.31 -4.08 -3.68
C LYS A 37 0.62 -3.65 -4.81
N ILE A 38 0.48 -4.25 -6.00
CA ILE A 38 1.28 -3.91 -7.19
C ILE A 38 1.00 -2.48 -7.64
N ALA A 39 -0.28 -2.07 -7.71
CA ALA A 39 -0.62 -0.72 -8.13
C ALA A 39 -0.10 0.35 -7.17
N THR A 40 -0.11 0.09 -5.86
CA THR A 40 0.49 0.97 -4.85
C THR A 40 1.99 1.12 -5.03
N LEU A 41 2.71 0.02 -5.29
CA LEU A 41 4.15 0.06 -5.53
C LEU A 41 4.50 0.79 -6.83
N LEU A 42 3.71 0.60 -7.89
CA LEU A 42 3.88 1.34 -9.15
C LEU A 42 3.63 2.83 -8.96
N LEU A 43 2.59 3.20 -8.21
CA LEU A 43 2.28 4.59 -7.88
C LEU A 43 3.44 5.24 -7.10
N ALA A 44 3.97 4.55 -6.09
CA ALA A 44 5.10 5.02 -5.29
C ALA A 44 6.38 5.20 -6.13
N LYS A 45 6.69 4.22 -6.99
CA LYS A 45 7.82 4.31 -7.93
C LYS A 45 7.69 5.53 -8.83
N ASN A 46 6.51 5.73 -9.43
CA ASN A 46 6.27 6.87 -10.31
C ASN A 46 6.39 8.19 -9.58
N TYR A 47 5.92 8.26 -8.32
CA TYR A 47 6.10 9.45 -7.50
C TYR A 47 7.57 9.79 -7.28
N ILE A 48 8.42 8.80 -6.94
CA ILE A 48 9.86 9.00 -6.74
C ILE A 48 10.55 9.43 -8.03
N LEU A 49 10.19 8.83 -9.18
CA LEU A 49 10.81 9.14 -10.48
C LEU A 49 10.38 10.47 -11.08
N MET A 50 9.22 11.00 -10.66
CA MET A 50 8.68 12.28 -11.14
C MET A 50 9.05 13.46 -10.22
N GLN A 51 9.84 13.23 -9.16
CA GLN A 51 10.59 14.28 -8.45
C GLN A 51 11.82 14.69 -9.28
#